data_AF-A0A7Y8MTU6-F1
#
_entry.id   AF-A0A7Y8MTU6-F1
#
_cell.length_a   1.000
_cell.length_b   1.000
_cell.length_c   1.000
_cell.angle_alpha   90.00
_cell.angle_beta   90.00
_cell.angle_gamma   90.00
#
_symmetry.space_group_name_H-M   'P 1'
#
loop_
_entity.id
_entity.type
_entity.pdbx_description
1 polymer ?
#
loop_
_entity_poly.entity_id
_entity_poly.type
_entity_poly.pdbx_seq_one_letter_code
_entity_poly.pdbx_strand_id
1 'polypeptide(L)'
;MIVLGLDTAQGACSAALLKDGHILARRHAAMRTGHAEALAPMVEAVLREADRVPASIDRIAVTIGPGTFTGLRVALALTRGMALALRCEIVGIGTLEAMAEAVRQEGEGGGLIIVAIDARRDELYFQIFSRDGVPCAPPALLSIEAAAAEVTRWSKEAEGPLRVAGSGFPLLAARKEAWTSRLCDTGRNEPDAVCVARLGAAKAPGAEAPKPLYLRKPDAKLPAKSMAMGAARIRRGLPADAMLVAALQNASFEEQWNAAAVAQFLDGPGTALILAENGMGECEGYALLRQTGAEAEIISLAVAPDSRRRGIGRILMEGVLAALREAGANALFLEVSVVNEAALTLYQGLGFVPVGRRAAYYRDRFGAHDALVLKRDLVQNET
;
A
#
# COMPACT_ATOMS: atom_id res chain seq x y z
N MET A 1 25.51 10.31 17.03
CA MET A 1 24.30 9.59 16.58
C MET A 1 24.61 8.78 15.33
N ILE A 2 24.29 7.49 15.36
CA ILE A 2 24.37 6.54 14.25
C ILE A 2 22.99 6.39 13.61
N VAL A 3 22.90 6.71 12.31
CA VAL A 3 21.63 6.68 11.55
C VAL A 3 21.75 5.72 10.38
N LEU A 4 20.81 4.78 10.29
CA LEU A 4 20.62 3.90 9.14
C LEU A 4 19.58 4.52 8.20
N GLY A 5 19.98 4.88 6.98
CA GLY A 5 19.09 5.31 5.91
C GLY A 5 18.70 4.14 5.01
N LEU A 6 17.42 4.03 4.66
CA LEU A 6 16.87 2.97 3.81
C LEU A 6 15.98 3.56 2.71
N ASP A 7 16.16 3.09 1.48
CA ASP A 7 15.26 3.40 0.37
C ASP A 7 15.00 2.18 -0.53
N THR A 8 13.72 2.02 -0.87
CA THR A 8 13.23 1.11 -1.91
C THR A 8 12.05 1.74 -2.66
N ALA A 9 11.97 3.07 -2.72
CA ALA A 9 10.79 3.76 -3.22
C ALA A 9 10.67 3.71 -4.74
N GLN A 10 11.78 3.61 -5.48
CA GLN A 10 11.81 3.76 -6.93
C GLN A 10 12.48 2.55 -7.61
N GLY A 11 13.36 2.75 -8.60
CA GLY A 11 14.01 1.71 -9.40
C GLY A 11 15.29 1.15 -8.78
N ALA A 12 15.52 1.39 -7.49
CA ALA A 12 16.70 0.97 -6.77
C ALA A 12 16.38 0.53 -5.34
N CYS A 13 17.29 -0.26 -4.78
CA CYS A 13 17.40 -0.56 -3.37
C CYS A 13 18.69 0.07 -2.83
N SER A 14 18.61 0.83 -1.75
CA SER A 14 19.79 1.41 -1.11
C SER A 14 19.72 1.43 0.40
N ALA A 15 20.89 1.30 1.02
CA ALA A 15 21.08 1.39 2.46
C ALA A 15 22.40 2.14 2.76
N ALA A 16 22.39 2.99 3.78
CA ALA A 16 23.58 3.72 4.20
C ALA A 16 23.62 3.89 5.71
N LEU A 17 24.80 3.79 6.30
CA LEU A 17 25.02 4.02 7.72
C LEU A 17 25.89 5.27 7.90
N LEU A 18 25.39 6.23 8.66
CA LEU A 18 26.08 7.47 8.98
C LEU A 18 26.36 7.55 10.47
N LYS A 19 27.46 8.18 10.85
CA LYS A 19 27.76 8.61 12.22
C LYS A 19 28.06 10.09 12.24
N ASP A 20 27.23 10.87 12.94
CA ASP A 20 27.42 12.32 13.09
C ASP A 20 27.61 13.03 11.73
N GLY A 21 26.77 12.67 10.75
CA GLY A 21 26.81 13.19 9.37
C GLY A 21 27.85 12.55 8.43
N HIS A 22 28.81 11.80 8.97
CA HIS A 22 29.85 11.12 8.18
C HIS A 22 29.36 9.76 7.69
N ILE A 23 29.61 9.44 6.43
CA ILE A 23 29.23 8.16 5.82
C ILE A 23 30.21 7.09 6.30
N LEU A 24 29.72 6.07 7.00
CA LEU A 24 30.51 4.90 7.40
C LEU A 24 30.51 3.83 6.30
N ALA A 25 29.33 3.55 5.74
CA ALA A 25 29.16 2.56 4.68
C ALA A 25 27.90 2.90 3.87
N ARG A 26 27.89 2.51 2.59
CA ARG A 26 26.70 2.62 1.73
C ARG A 26 26.69 1.54 0.67
N ARG A 27 25.48 1.13 0.28
CA ARG A 27 25.22 0.21 -0.81
C ARG A 27 24.03 0.71 -1.61
N HIS A 28 24.10 0.50 -2.92
CA HIS A 28 23.07 0.85 -3.87
C HIS A 28 23.04 -0.22 -4.96
N ALA A 29 21.83 -0.68 -5.30
CA ALA A 29 21.61 -1.60 -6.40
C ALA A 29 20.40 -1.12 -7.21
N ALA A 30 20.60 -0.81 -8.49
CA ALA A 30 19.50 -0.62 -9.42
C ALA A 30 18.80 -1.97 -9.63
N MET A 31 17.48 -2.01 -9.39
CA MET A 31 16.70 -3.23 -9.53
C MET A 31 15.22 -2.93 -9.72
N ARG A 32 14.55 -3.75 -10.54
CA ARG A 32 13.12 -3.59 -10.84
C ARG A 32 12.22 -4.45 -9.96
N THR A 33 12.74 -5.56 -9.46
CA THR A 33 12.04 -6.55 -8.61
C THR A 33 13.03 -7.14 -7.61
N GLY A 34 12.54 -7.82 -6.56
CA GLY A 34 13.39 -8.51 -5.58
C GLY A 34 13.84 -7.64 -4.40
N HIS A 35 13.19 -6.49 -4.16
CA HIS A 35 13.56 -5.58 -3.08
C HIS A 35 13.45 -6.23 -1.69
N ALA A 36 12.47 -7.12 -1.50
CA ALA A 36 12.21 -7.79 -0.21
C ALA A 36 13.37 -8.72 0.17
N GLU A 37 13.92 -9.42 -0.80
CA GLU A 37 15.04 -10.35 -0.66
C GLU A 37 16.38 -9.62 -0.56
N ALA A 38 16.50 -8.43 -1.17
CA ALA A 38 17.75 -7.70 -1.25
C ALA A 38 18.02 -6.77 -0.06
N LEU A 39 16.99 -6.14 0.51
CA LEU A 39 17.19 -5.05 1.46
C LEU A 39 17.84 -5.50 2.78
N ALA A 40 17.36 -6.59 3.39
CA ALA A 40 17.93 -7.06 4.66
C ALA A 40 19.41 -7.51 4.52
N PRO A 41 19.80 -8.33 3.51
CA PRO A 41 21.22 -8.63 3.26
C PRO A 41 22.06 -7.38 2.96
N MET A 42 21.49 -6.37 2.31
CA MET A 42 22.18 -5.10 2.06
C MET A 42 22.47 -4.35 3.36
N VAL A 43 21.52 -4.31 4.30
CA VAL A 43 21.71 -3.73 5.64
C VAL A 43 22.80 -4.47 6.41
N GLU A 44 22.81 -5.81 6.38
CA GLU A 44 23.89 -6.60 7.00
C GLU A 44 25.26 -6.28 6.40
N ALA A 45 25.35 -6.15 5.07
CA ALA A 45 26.59 -5.81 4.39
C ALA A 45 27.09 -4.40 4.77
N VAL A 46 26.18 -3.43 4.88
CA VAL A 46 26.49 -2.05 5.31
C VAL A 46 26.99 -2.03 6.76
N LEU A 47 26.35 -2.76 7.67
CA LEU A 47 26.80 -2.86 9.07
C LEU A 47 28.18 -3.53 9.17
N ARG A 48 28.40 -4.60 8.41
CA ARG A 48 29.68 -5.31 8.37
C ARG A 48 30.81 -4.44 7.83
N GLU A 49 30.57 -3.72 6.73
CA GLU A 49 31.56 -2.79 6.16
C GLU A 49 31.89 -1.63 7.12
N ALA A 50 30.91 -1.16 7.88
CA ALA A 50 31.10 -0.10 8.87
C ALA A 50 31.74 -0.59 10.18
N ASP A 51 31.99 -1.90 10.34
CA ASP A 51 32.39 -2.54 11.60
C ASP A 51 31.44 -2.15 12.76
N ARG A 52 30.14 -2.35 12.51
CA ARG A 52 29.05 -2.05 13.44
C ARG A 52 28.11 -3.23 13.61
N VAL A 53 27.49 -3.28 14.78
CA VAL A 53 26.44 -4.25 15.11
C VAL A 53 25.07 -3.57 15.04
N PRO A 54 23.97 -4.31 14.78
CA PRO A 54 22.64 -3.71 14.73
C PRO A 54 22.29 -2.88 15.97
N ALA A 55 22.71 -3.31 17.16
CA ALA A 55 22.46 -2.62 18.43
C ALA A 55 23.12 -1.24 18.55
N SER A 56 24.05 -0.86 17.65
CA SER A 56 24.65 0.48 17.64
C SER A 56 23.83 1.50 16.86
N ILE A 57 22.70 1.11 16.25
CA ILE A 57 21.85 2.03 15.49
C ILE A 57 20.99 2.83 16.48
N ASP A 58 21.17 4.15 16.50
CA ASP A 58 20.35 5.04 17.33
C ASP A 58 19.00 5.34 16.64
N ARG A 59 19.02 5.44 15.30
CA ARG A 59 17.85 5.83 14.51
C ARG A 59 17.85 5.19 13.12
N ILE A 60 16.66 4.85 12.62
CA ILE A 60 16.43 4.43 11.22
C ILE A 60 15.60 5.50 10.50
N ALA A 61 16.13 5.99 9.38
CA ALA A 61 15.45 6.87 8.46
C ALA A 61 15.03 6.08 7.21
N VAL A 62 13.77 6.18 6.82
CA VAL A 62 13.22 5.40 5.71
C VAL A 62 12.38 6.26 4.78
N THR A 63 12.45 6.01 3.48
CA THR A 63 11.58 6.69 2.53
C THR A 63 10.12 6.29 2.71
N ILE A 64 9.22 7.28 2.67
CA ILE A 64 7.77 7.07 2.82
C ILE A 64 6.99 7.23 1.52
N GLY A 65 7.60 7.76 0.46
CA GLY A 65 6.92 8.00 -0.81
C GLY A 65 6.98 9.47 -1.24
N PRO A 66 6.51 9.78 -2.46
CA PRO A 66 5.87 8.87 -3.42
C PRO A 66 6.84 7.82 -4.01
N GLY A 67 6.30 6.67 -4.41
CA GLY A 67 7.09 5.53 -4.86
C GLY A 67 6.23 4.32 -5.24
N THR A 68 6.89 3.24 -5.65
CA THR A 68 6.22 1.97 -5.93
C THR A 68 5.58 1.43 -4.65
N PHE A 69 4.37 0.90 -4.77
CA PHE A 69 3.59 0.42 -3.62
C PHE A 69 4.29 -0.71 -2.86
N THR A 70 4.81 -1.69 -3.60
CA THR A 70 5.58 -2.82 -3.04
C THR A 70 6.88 -2.33 -2.44
N GLY A 71 7.62 -1.48 -3.15
CA GLY A 71 8.89 -0.94 -2.70
C GLY A 71 8.79 -0.24 -1.35
N LEU A 72 7.87 0.72 -1.20
CA LEU A 72 7.68 1.45 0.06
C LEU A 72 7.39 0.52 1.25
N ARG A 73 6.58 -0.53 1.04
CA ARG A 73 6.20 -1.45 2.12
C ARG A 73 7.34 -2.36 2.56
N VAL A 74 8.24 -2.72 1.65
CA VAL A 74 9.44 -3.50 1.99
C VAL A 74 10.30 -2.77 3.01
N ALA A 75 10.73 -1.53 2.71
CA ALA A 75 11.57 -0.77 3.62
C ALA A 75 10.85 -0.38 4.92
N LEU A 76 9.56 -0.05 4.86
CA LEU A 76 8.78 0.26 6.07
C LEU A 76 8.59 -0.97 6.97
N ALA A 77 8.36 -2.16 6.40
CA ALA A 77 8.24 -3.39 7.17
C ALA A 77 9.56 -3.74 7.85
N LEU A 78 10.68 -3.70 7.13
CA LEU A 78 12.00 -3.94 7.70
C LEU A 78 12.33 -2.92 8.81
N THR A 79 12.12 -1.63 8.54
CA THR A 79 12.33 -0.56 9.52
C THR A 79 11.56 -0.81 10.82
N ARG A 80 10.28 -1.17 10.72
CA ARG A 80 9.44 -1.44 11.90
C ARG A 80 9.90 -2.68 12.66
N GLY A 81 10.26 -3.75 11.96
CA GLY A 81 10.79 -4.97 12.57
C GLY A 81 12.11 -4.72 13.32
N MET A 82 13.03 -4.00 12.68
CA MET A 82 14.31 -3.62 13.30
C MET A 82 14.09 -2.69 14.49
N ALA A 83 13.24 -1.66 14.37
CA ALA A 83 12.98 -0.74 15.46
C ALA A 83 12.35 -1.42 16.68
N LEU A 84 11.46 -2.39 16.46
CA LEU A 84 10.90 -3.19 17.54
C LEU A 84 11.98 -4.00 18.28
N ALA A 85 12.91 -4.60 17.53
CA ALA A 85 13.99 -5.41 18.09
C ALA A 85 15.08 -4.58 18.78
N LEU A 86 15.49 -3.47 18.16
CA LEU A 86 16.60 -2.62 18.58
C LEU A 86 16.19 -1.51 19.55
N ARG A 87 14.88 -1.23 19.67
CA ARG A 87 14.32 -0.10 20.41
C ARG A 87 14.90 1.26 19.97
N CYS A 88 15.23 1.37 18.69
CA CYS A 88 15.75 2.59 18.09
C CYS A 88 14.61 3.47 17.54
N GLU A 89 14.88 4.77 17.38
CA GLU A 89 13.92 5.70 16.80
C GLU A 89 13.73 5.47 15.29
N ILE A 90 12.55 5.81 14.77
CA ILE A 90 12.24 5.72 13.34
C ILE A 90 11.66 7.01 12.79
N VAL A 91 12.13 7.44 11.62
CA VAL A 91 11.65 8.66 10.95
C VAL A 91 11.40 8.41 9.46
N GLY A 92 10.33 9.02 8.95
CA GLY A 92 9.92 8.92 7.55
C GLY A 92 10.39 10.13 6.75
N ILE A 93 11.00 9.89 5.60
CA ILE A 93 11.54 10.92 4.70
C ILE A 93 10.81 10.86 3.35
N GLY A 94 10.32 12.00 2.84
CA GLY A 94 9.69 12.04 1.53
C GLY A 94 10.69 11.69 0.44
N THR A 95 10.27 10.90 -0.55
CA THR A 95 11.12 10.52 -1.70
C THR A 95 11.63 11.76 -2.43
N LEU A 96 10.75 12.73 -2.67
CA LEU A 96 11.11 13.98 -3.35
C LEU A 96 12.09 14.82 -2.51
N GLU A 97 11.92 14.84 -1.18
CA GLU A 97 12.85 15.52 -0.26
C GLU A 97 14.24 14.87 -0.31
N ALA A 98 14.32 13.54 -0.30
CA ALA A 98 15.58 12.81 -0.38
C ALA A 98 16.32 13.06 -1.70
N MET A 99 15.58 13.17 -2.82
CA MET A 99 16.16 13.49 -4.13
C MET A 99 16.60 14.96 -4.21
N ALA A 100 15.82 15.89 -3.65
CA ALA A 100 16.21 17.30 -3.58
C ALA A 100 17.48 17.50 -2.74
N GLU A 101 17.61 16.77 -1.63
CA GLU A 101 18.81 16.78 -0.79
C GLU A 101 20.04 16.28 -1.56
N ALA A 102 19.89 15.27 -2.42
CA ALA A 102 21.00 14.81 -3.26
C ALA A 102 21.50 15.90 -4.21
N VAL A 103 20.58 16.65 -4.84
CA VAL A 103 20.92 17.80 -5.70
C VAL A 103 21.55 18.94 -4.90
N ARG A 104 21.03 19.20 -3.69
CA ARG A 104 21.56 20.27 -2.82
C ARG A 104 23.01 19.99 -2.40
N GLN A 105 23.36 18.73 -2.15
CA GLN A 105 24.71 18.32 -1.73
C GLN A 105 25.76 18.44 -2.84
N GLU A 106 25.37 18.55 -4.11
CA GLU A 106 26.30 18.71 -5.24
C GLU A 106 26.88 20.12 -5.40
N GLY A 107 26.44 21.08 -4.57
CA GLY A 107 27.02 22.43 -4.51
C GLY A 107 26.28 23.49 -5.33
N GLU A 108 26.98 24.60 -5.60
CA GLU A 108 26.50 25.97 -5.91
C GLU A 108 25.72 26.15 -7.23
N GLY A 109 24.74 25.30 -7.51
CA GLY A 109 23.66 25.67 -8.39
C GLY A 109 22.80 26.72 -7.69
N GLY A 110 22.81 27.97 -8.17
CA GLY A 110 21.73 28.91 -7.86
C GLY A 110 20.36 28.39 -8.34
N GLY A 111 19.31 29.19 -8.17
CA GLY A 111 17.98 28.85 -8.69
C GLY A 111 17.25 27.75 -7.93
N LEU A 112 16.35 27.05 -8.62
CA LEU A 112 15.40 26.11 -8.01
C LEU A 112 15.82 24.66 -8.20
N ILE A 113 15.43 23.81 -7.25
CA ILE A 113 15.49 22.36 -7.39
C ILE A 113 14.08 21.86 -7.68
N ILE A 114 13.91 21.16 -8.78
CA ILE A 114 12.64 20.56 -9.20
C ILE A 114 12.83 19.05 -9.12
N VAL A 115 11.98 18.37 -8.37
CA VAL A 115 11.94 16.90 -8.40
C VAL A 115 10.69 16.49 -9.13
N ALA A 116 10.87 15.80 -10.25
CA ALA A 116 9.83 15.34 -11.14
C ALA A 116 10.06 13.86 -11.48
N ILE A 117 9.19 12.98 -10.99
CA ILE A 117 9.25 11.54 -11.27
C ILE A 117 8.08 11.17 -12.17
N ASP A 118 8.33 10.48 -13.27
CA ASP A 118 7.29 9.95 -14.17
C ASP A 118 6.36 9.00 -13.40
N ALA A 119 5.15 9.47 -13.12
CA ALA A 119 4.11 8.71 -12.44
C ALA A 119 3.21 7.95 -13.43
N ARG A 120 3.58 7.91 -14.72
CA ARG A 120 2.81 7.42 -15.87
C ARG A 120 1.52 8.22 -16.08
N ARG A 121 0.78 7.87 -17.14
CA ARG A 121 -0.53 8.46 -17.48
C ARG A 121 -0.50 9.99 -17.64
N ASP A 122 0.58 10.50 -18.23
CA ASP A 122 0.76 11.94 -18.42
C ASP A 122 0.81 12.73 -17.09
N GLU A 123 1.28 12.09 -16.02
CA GLU A 123 1.39 12.67 -14.68
C GLU A 123 2.80 12.53 -14.09
N LEU A 124 3.15 13.46 -13.21
CA LEU A 124 4.42 13.55 -12.48
C LEU A 124 4.14 13.58 -10.98
N TYR A 125 4.91 12.80 -10.22
CA TYR A 125 5.13 13.15 -8.82
C TYR A 125 6.08 14.34 -8.80
N PHE A 126 5.62 15.45 -8.26
CA PHE A 126 6.22 16.75 -8.49
C PHE A 126 6.36 17.54 -7.19
N GLN A 127 7.51 18.17 -7.01
CA GLN A 127 7.73 19.17 -5.96
C GLN A 127 8.87 20.11 -6.34
N ILE A 128 8.72 21.38 -5.97
CA ILE A 128 9.73 22.43 -6.16
C ILE A 128 10.31 22.79 -4.79
N PHE A 129 11.62 23.02 -4.75
CA PHE A 129 12.38 23.42 -3.60
C PHE A 129 13.25 24.63 -3.93
N SER A 130 13.55 25.42 -2.91
CA SER A 130 14.57 26.46 -3.00
C SER A 130 15.96 25.84 -3.22
N ARG A 131 16.95 26.68 -3.55
CA ARG A 131 18.36 26.25 -3.62
C ARG A 131 18.86 25.56 -2.34
N ASP A 132 18.28 25.93 -1.21
CA ASP A 132 18.65 25.44 0.12
C ASP A 132 17.89 24.15 0.48
N GLY A 133 17.13 23.58 -0.45
CA GLY A 133 16.35 22.35 -0.26
C GLY A 133 15.07 22.54 0.57
N VAL A 134 14.64 23.78 0.77
CA VAL A 134 13.39 24.08 1.48
C VAL A 134 12.21 23.91 0.52
N PRO A 135 11.18 23.10 0.85
CA PRO A 135 10.00 22.95 0.00
C PRO A 135 9.30 24.28 -0.27
N CYS A 136 9.10 24.64 -1.54
CA CYS A 136 8.32 25.80 -1.95
C CYS A 136 6.81 25.50 -1.95
N ALA A 137 6.45 24.23 -2.13
CA ALA A 137 5.09 23.72 -2.10
C ALA A 137 5.04 22.29 -1.54
N PRO A 138 3.88 21.81 -1.08
CA PRO A 138 3.69 20.40 -0.74
C PRO A 138 3.94 19.48 -1.95
N PRO A 139 4.31 18.21 -1.73
CA PRO A 139 4.44 17.25 -2.81
C PRO A 139 3.08 16.95 -3.45
N ALA A 140 3.02 16.87 -4.77
CA ALA A 140 1.77 16.66 -5.51
C ALA A 140 1.92 15.61 -6.62
N LEU A 141 0.79 15.02 -7.01
CA LEU A 141 0.64 14.34 -8.30
C LEU A 141 -0.03 15.32 -9.27
N LEU A 142 0.65 15.68 -10.35
CA LEU A 142 0.20 16.68 -11.32
C LEU A 142 0.23 16.10 -12.73
N SER A 143 -0.67 16.53 -13.61
CA SER A 143 -0.45 16.29 -15.05
C SER A 143 0.84 17.00 -15.51
N ILE A 144 1.43 16.55 -16.61
CA ILE A 144 2.63 17.21 -17.18
C ILE A 144 2.34 18.70 -17.46
N GLU A 145 1.13 19.02 -17.93
CA GLU A 145 0.69 20.40 -18.16
C GLU A 145 0.61 21.21 -16.86
N ALA A 146 0.02 20.66 -15.79
CA ALA A 146 -0.07 21.34 -14.51
C ALA A 146 1.31 21.52 -13.86
N ALA A 147 2.20 20.53 -13.98
CA ALA A 147 3.58 20.65 -13.54
C ALA A 147 4.33 21.75 -14.30
N ALA A 148 4.16 21.83 -15.63
CA ALA A 148 4.74 22.90 -16.44
C ALA A 148 4.23 24.30 -16.04
N ALA A 149 2.95 24.41 -15.67
CA ALA A 149 2.38 25.66 -15.16
C ALA A 149 3.02 26.08 -13.83
N GLU A 150 3.27 25.14 -12.91
CA GLU A 150 4.01 25.41 -11.66
C GLU A 150 5.45 25.84 -11.94
N VAL A 151 6.16 25.20 -12.89
CA VAL A 151 7.51 25.66 -13.29
C VAL A 151 7.45 27.08 -13.88
N THR A 152 6.45 27.38 -14.72
CA THR A 152 6.26 28.73 -15.27
C THR A 152 6.04 29.76 -14.17
N ARG A 153 5.23 29.44 -13.16
CA ARG A 153 5.00 30.32 -12.01
C ARG A 153 6.28 30.59 -11.24
N TRP A 154 6.96 29.55 -10.77
CA TRP A 154 8.14 29.70 -9.92
C TRP A 154 9.38 30.22 -10.65
N SER A 155 9.52 29.93 -11.94
CA SER A 155 10.64 30.43 -12.75
C SER A 155 10.63 31.95 -12.97
N LYS A 156 9.49 32.62 -12.78
CA LYS A 156 9.38 34.08 -12.79
C LYS A 156 9.91 34.72 -11.51
N GLU A 157 9.82 34.01 -10.40
CA GLU A 157 10.20 34.49 -9.06
C GLU A 157 11.63 34.11 -8.68
N ALA A 158 12.28 33.24 -9.47
CA ALA A 158 13.65 32.78 -9.24
C ALA A 158 14.53 32.99 -10.48
N GLU A 159 15.69 33.59 -10.29
CA GLU A 159 16.76 33.65 -11.29
C GLU A 159 17.65 32.41 -11.23
N GLY A 160 18.38 32.13 -12.31
CA GLY A 160 19.34 31.02 -12.37
C GLY A 160 18.76 29.69 -12.89
N PRO A 161 19.53 28.59 -12.78
CA PRO A 161 19.16 27.31 -13.36
C PRO A 161 17.99 26.65 -12.63
N LEU A 162 17.24 25.83 -13.37
CA LEU A 162 16.17 24.99 -12.86
C LEU A 162 16.68 23.55 -12.87
N ARG A 163 17.27 23.13 -11.75
CA ARG A 163 17.90 21.82 -11.63
C ARG A 163 16.84 20.76 -11.42
N VAL A 164 16.72 19.82 -12.34
CA VAL A 164 15.69 18.79 -12.31
C VAL A 164 16.30 17.45 -11.93
N ALA A 165 15.71 16.81 -10.91
CA ALA A 165 15.96 15.42 -10.56
C ALA A 165 14.72 14.57 -10.86
N GLY A 166 14.94 13.30 -11.19
CA GLY A 166 13.91 12.32 -11.47
C GLY A 166 13.62 12.11 -12.95
N SER A 167 12.96 10.99 -13.22
CA SER A 167 12.66 10.49 -14.57
C SER A 167 11.71 11.38 -15.40
N GLY A 168 11.14 12.41 -14.78
CA GLY A 168 10.27 13.39 -15.43
C GLY A 168 11.01 14.51 -16.17
N PHE A 169 12.35 14.62 -16.08
CA PHE A 169 13.10 15.65 -16.80
C PHE A 169 12.80 15.71 -18.31
N PRO A 170 12.84 14.59 -19.07
CA PRO A 170 12.57 14.64 -20.52
C PRO A 170 11.16 15.16 -20.85
N LEU A 171 10.20 14.88 -19.98
CA LEU A 171 8.80 15.28 -20.13
C LEU A 171 8.62 16.80 -19.96
N LEU A 172 9.32 17.39 -18.99
CA LEU A 172 9.35 18.85 -18.81
C LEU A 172 10.13 19.54 -19.93
N ALA A 173 11.28 18.98 -20.32
CA ALA A 173 12.11 19.52 -21.40
C ALA A 173 11.40 19.55 -22.77
N ALA A 174 10.45 18.64 -23.01
CA ALA A 174 9.67 18.59 -24.24
C ALA A 174 8.64 19.73 -24.39
N ARG A 175 8.35 20.49 -23.33
CA ARG A 175 7.28 21.52 -23.32
C ARG A 175 7.57 22.76 -24.16
N LYS A 176 8.84 23.04 -24.47
CA LYS A 176 9.28 24.23 -25.25
C LYS A 176 8.77 25.57 -24.68
N GLU A 177 8.63 25.66 -23.37
CA GLU A 177 8.31 26.89 -22.64
C GLU A 177 9.53 27.81 -22.50
N ALA A 178 9.33 29.08 -22.13
CA ALA A 178 10.40 30.07 -21.96
C ALA A 178 11.49 29.63 -20.95
N TRP A 179 11.12 28.86 -19.93
CA TRP A 179 12.06 28.35 -18.91
C TRP A 179 12.81 27.08 -19.36
N THR A 180 12.47 26.48 -20.49
CA THR A 180 13.06 25.20 -20.94
C THR A 180 14.57 25.30 -21.13
N SER A 181 15.06 26.44 -21.63
CA SER A 181 16.49 26.71 -21.81
C SER A 181 17.27 26.81 -20.50
N ARG A 182 16.58 26.97 -19.36
CA ARG A 182 17.17 27.04 -18.02
C ARG A 182 17.16 25.71 -17.29
N LEU A 183 16.51 24.67 -17.84
CA LEU A 183 16.50 23.36 -17.21
C LEU A 183 17.91 22.74 -17.25
N CYS A 184 18.31 22.17 -16.12
CA CYS A 184 19.53 21.38 -16.02
C CYS A 184 19.18 19.99 -15.50
N ASP A 185 19.46 18.96 -16.29
CA ASP A 185 19.35 17.58 -15.81
C ASP A 185 20.46 17.29 -14.81
N THR A 186 20.09 16.83 -13.62
CA THR A 186 21.04 16.43 -12.57
C THR A 186 21.51 14.98 -12.75
N GLY A 187 20.83 14.18 -13.60
CA GLY A 187 21.06 12.74 -13.74
C GLY A 187 20.60 11.91 -12.53
N ARG A 188 20.07 12.56 -11.48
CA ARG A 188 19.60 11.92 -10.24
C ARG A 188 18.19 11.38 -10.42
N ASN A 189 18.07 10.13 -10.83
CA ASN A 189 16.76 9.50 -11.06
C ASN A 189 16.22 8.72 -9.85
N GLU A 190 17.07 8.43 -8.87
CA GLU A 190 16.74 7.55 -7.73
C GLU A 190 17.05 8.27 -6.40
N PRO A 191 16.31 7.97 -5.32
CA PRO A 191 16.68 8.43 -3.98
C PRO A 191 17.98 7.78 -3.51
N ASP A 192 18.76 8.51 -2.71
CA ASP A 192 20.00 8.02 -2.11
C ASP A 192 19.81 7.84 -0.60
N ALA A 193 20.04 6.62 -0.10
CA ALA A 193 19.97 6.30 1.33
C ALA A 193 20.88 7.18 2.21
N VAL A 194 21.97 7.74 1.68
CA VAL A 194 22.78 8.73 2.40
C VAL A 194 21.97 10.00 2.69
N CYS A 195 21.23 10.49 1.71
CA CYS A 195 20.38 11.68 1.86
C CYS A 195 19.21 11.39 2.80
N VAL A 196 18.64 10.19 2.74
CA VAL A 196 17.61 9.72 3.68
C VAL A 196 18.14 9.73 5.12
N ALA A 197 19.33 9.17 5.36
CA ALA A 197 19.96 9.18 6.68
C ALA A 197 20.26 10.62 7.17
N ARG A 198 20.75 11.50 6.30
CA ARG A 198 21.04 12.91 6.65
C ARG A 198 19.79 13.67 7.06
N LEU A 199 18.74 13.62 6.26
CA LEU A 199 17.46 14.26 6.58
C LEU A 199 16.86 13.65 7.85
N GLY A 200 16.96 12.33 8.03
CA GLY A 200 16.49 11.65 9.23
C GLY A 200 17.26 11.99 10.51
N ALA A 201 18.54 12.35 10.40
CA ALA A 201 19.31 12.84 11.54
C ALA A 201 18.79 14.20 12.05
N ALA A 202 18.39 15.10 11.12
CA ALA A 202 17.89 16.44 11.45
C ALA A 202 16.39 16.46 11.81
N LYS A 203 15.61 15.46 11.38
CA LYS A 203 14.17 15.41 11.60
C LYS A 203 13.84 15.07 13.05
N ALA A 204 12.92 15.83 13.65
CA ALA A 204 12.37 15.48 14.96
C ALA A 204 11.57 14.16 14.86
N PRO A 205 11.73 13.24 15.82
CA PRO A 205 10.93 12.02 15.86
C PRO A 205 9.46 12.37 16.06
N GLY A 206 8.59 11.73 15.27
CA GLY A 206 7.14 11.88 15.40
C GLY A 206 6.57 11.00 16.52
N ALA A 207 5.38 11.33 17.02
CA ALA A 207 4.67 10.51 18.00
C ALA A 207 4.20 9.15 17.43
N GLU A 208 4.07 9.03 16.10
CA GLU A 208 3.66 7.82 15.40
C GLU A 208 4.74 7.29 14.48
N ALA A 209 4.72 5.96 14.25
CA ALA A 209 5.58 5.31 13.27
C ALA A 209 5.33 5.84 11.84
N PRO A 210 6.38 5.98 11.00
CA PRO A 210 6.26 6.39 9.61
C PRO A 210 5.23 5.56 8.82
N LYS A 211 4.38 6.24 8.06
CA LYS A 211 3.35 5.67 7.19
C LYS A 211 3.65 6.01 5.74
N PRO A 212 3.28 5.16 4.77
CA PRO A 212 3.44 5.49 3.36
C PRO A 212 2.67 6.76 2.98
N LEU A 213 3.31 7.64 2.20
CA LEU A 213 2.73 8.81 1.54
C LEU A 213 2.30 8.43 0.12
N TYR A 214 0.99 8.22 -0.05
CA TYR A 214 0.38 7.96 -1.36
C TYR A 214 -0.20 9.26 -1.94
N LEU A 215 0.50 9.90 -2.87
CA LEU A 215 0.03 11.11 -3.57
C LEU A 215 -0.93 10.78 -4.71
N ARG A 216 -0.65 9.69 -5.40
CA ARG A 216 -1.62 8.99 -6.21
C ARG A 216 -2.42 8.14 -5.24
N LYS A 217 -3.73 8.40 -5.11
CA LYS A 217 -4.64 7.37 -4.55
C LYS A 217 -4.28 6.08 -5.29
N PRO A 218 -4.00 4.95 -4.63
CA PRO A 218 -3.57 3.75 -5.31
C PRO A 218 -4.41 3.57 -6.56
N ASP A 219 -3.75 3.57 -7.72
CA ASP A 219 -4.42 3.34 -9.00
C ASP A 219 -4.95 1.91 -9.13
N ALA A 220 -4.89 1.16 -8.03
CA ALA A 220 -5.64 -0.03 -7.70
C ALA A 220 -7.17 0.24 -7.83
N LYS A 221 -7.64 0.37 -9.07
CA LYS A 221 -8.37 -0.75 -9.65
C LYS A 221 -7.31 -1.84 -9.84
N LEU A 222 -7.53 -3.07 -9.37
CA LEU A 222 -6.67 -4.16 -9.83
C LEU A 222 -6.47 -4.05 -11.33
N PRO A 223 -5.29 -4.43 -11.83
CA PRO A 223 -5.16 -4.62 -13.26
C PRO A 223 -6.33 -5.47 -13.72
N ALA A 224 -7.02 -5.01 -14.75
CA ALA A 224 -7.77 -5.90 -15.62
C ALA A 224 -6.74 -6.87 -16.23
N LYS A 225 -6.41 -7.95 -15.50
CA LYS A 225 -5.66 -9.09 -16.03
C LYS A 225 -6.59 -9.81 -17.01
N SER A 226 -6.58 -9.34 -18.25
CA SER A 226 -6.68 -10.22 -19.41
C SER A 226 -5.23 -10.34 -19.89
N MET A 227 -4.49 -11.45 -19.82
CA MET A 227 -4.73 -12.88 -19.61
C MET A 227 -3.54 -13.41 -18.76
N ALA A 228 -3.60 -14.45 -17.94
CA ALA A 228 -4.18 -15.78 -18.17
C ALA A 228 -5.42 -16.05 -17.31
N MET A 229 -6.53 -16.37 -17.98
CA MET A 229 -7.71 -16.96 -17.34
C MET A 229 -7.35 -18.34 -16.79
N GLY A 230 -7.17 -18.42 -15.48
CA GLY A 230 -7.78 -19.52 -14.73
C GLY A 230 -9.09 -18.97 -14.14
N ALA A 231 -10.20 -19.69 -14.28
CA ALA A 231 -11.39 -19.39 -13.50
C ALA A 231 -11.01 -19.35 -12.01
N ALA A 232 -11.55 -18.40 -11.25
CA ALA A 232 -11.34 -18.37 -9.80
C ALA A 232 -11.80 -19.72 -9.22
N ARG A 233 -10.93 -20.37 -8.46
CA ARG A 233 -11.19 -21.68 -7.86
C ARG A 233 -11.57 -21.47 -6.41
N ILE A 234 -12.53 -22.25 -5.96
CA ILE A 234 -12.90 -22.30 -4.55
C ILE A 234 -12.11 -23.40 -3.87
N ARG A 235 -11.56 -23.11 -2.70
CA ARG A 235 -11.05 -24.12 -1.77
C ARG A 235 -11.52 -23.87 -0.35
N ARG A 236 -11.54 -24.94 0.45
CA ARG A 236 -11.69 -24.83 1.89
C ARG A 236 -10.43 -24.20 2.49
N GLY A 237 -10.63 -23.23 3.37
CA GLY A 237 -9.55 -22.61 4.13
C GLY A 237 -9.18 -23.40 5.39
N LEU A 238 -7.97 -23.16 5.86
CA LEU A 238 -7.37 -23.76 7.06
C LEU A 238 -7.10 -22.67 8.11
N PRO A 239 -6.89 -23.01 9.39
CA PRO A 239 -6.48 -22.04 10.40
C PRO A 239 -5.21 -21.25 10.04
N ALA A 240 -4.30 -21.85 9.26
CA ALA A 240 -3.10 -21.18 8.75
C ALA A 240 -3.42 -20.00 7.79
N ASP A 241 -4.61 -19.98 7.18
CA ASP A 241 -5.08 -18.87 6.33
C ASP A 241 -5.57 -17.66 7.15
N ALA A 242 -5.53 -17.71 8.48
CA ALA A 242 -6.06 -16.65 9.33
C ALA A 242 -5.42 -15.27 9.10
N MET A 243 -4.12 -15.22 8.80
CA MET A 243 -3.43 -13.97 8.44
C MET A 243 -3.96 -13.37 7.14
N LEU A 244 -4.23 -14.23 6.15
CA LEU A 244 -4.75 -13.84 4.84
C LEU A 244 -6.17 -13.27 4.96
N VAL A 245 -7.02 -13.95 5.73
CA VAL A 245 -8.40 -13.53 5.98
C VAL A 245 -8.43 -12.22 6.77
N ALA A 246 -7.60 -12.08 7.81
CA ALA A 246 -7.47 -10.84 8.57
C ALA A 246 -7.05 -9.67 7.67
N ALA A 247 -6.12 -9.88 6.74
CA ALA A 247 -5.71 -8.86 5.78
C ALA A 247 -6.86 -8.44 4.86
N LEU A 248 -7.64 -9.39 4.34
CA LEU A 248 -8.78 -9.10 3.47
C LEU A 248 -9.96 -8.45 4.21
N GLN A 249 -10.21 -8.85 5.46
CA GLN A 249 -11.20 -8.24 6.36
C GLN A 249 -10.85 -6.78 6.60
N ASN A 250 -9.63 -6.50 7.04
CA ASN A 250 -9.18 -5.14 7.37
C ASN A 250 -9.06 -4.23 6.13
N ALA A 251 -8.95 -4.80 4.93
CA ALA A 251 -9.03 -4.06 3.67
C ALA A 251 -10.48 -3.77 3.24
N SER A 252 -11.45 -4.48 3.79
CA SER A 252 -12.85 -4.45 3.34
C SER A 252 -13.81 -3.82 4.34
N PHE A 253 -13.49 -3.82 5.63
CA PHE A 253 -14.35 -3.37 6.72
C PHE A 253 -13.61 -2.44 7.67
N GLU A 254 -14.36 -1.55 8.36
CA GLU A 254 -13.82 -0.68 9.41
C GLU A 254 -13.53 -1.46 10.71
N GLU A 255 -14.33 -2.50 10.99
CA GLU A 255 -14.10 -3.41 12.12
C GLU A 255 -12.90 -4.30 11.85
N GLN A 256 -11.88 -4.17 12.71
CA GLN A 256 -10.60 -4.83 12.50
C GLN A 256 -10.56 -6.19 13.19
N TRP A 257 -10.31 -7.24 12.40
CA TRP A 257 -9.98 -8.57 12.93
C TRP A 257 -8.50 -8.83 12.70
N ASN A 258 -7.82 -9.29 13.76
CA ASN A 258 -6.45 -9.75 13.64
C ASN A 258 -6.42 -11.27 13.35
N ALA A 259 -5.25 -11.79 12.98
CA ALA A 259 -5.10 -13.20 12.64
C ALA A 259 -5.46 -14.13 13.82
N ALA A 260 -5.20 -13.72 15.06
CA ALA A 260 -5.56 -14.51 16.24
C ALA A 260 -7.08 -14.65 16.41
N ALA A 261 -7.84 -13.57 16.19
CA ALA A 261 -9.30 -13.59 16.25
C ALA A 261 -9.90 -14.49 15.16
N VAL A 262 -9.36 -14.44 13.93
CA VAL A 262 -9.80 -15.33 12.85
C VAL A 262 -9.47 -16.79 13.17
N ALA A 263 -8.25 -17.09 13.63
CA ALA A 263 -7.86 -18.44 14.00
C ALA A 263 -8.73 -19.00 15.15
N GLN A 264 -9.00 -18.17 16.17
CA GLN A 264 -9.87 -18.52 17.28
C GLN A 264 -11.31 -18.78 16.82
N PHE A 265 -11.82 -17.99 15.87
CA PHE A 265 -13.13 -18.25 15.27
C PHE A 265 -13.17 -19.62 14.56
N LEU A 266 -12.13 -19.95 13.78
CA LEU A 266 -12.04 -21.20 13.03
C LEU A 266 -11.85 -22.45 13.90
N ASP A 267 -11.44 -22.28 15.16
CA ASP A 267 -11.39 -23.36 16.15
C ASP A 267 -12.78 -23.66 16.75
N GLY A 268 -13.77 -22.80 16.51
CA GLY A 268 -15.14 -22.96 16.99
C GLY A 268 -15.91 -24.08 16.27
N PRO A 269 -16.83 -24.76 16.97
CA PRO A 269 -17.62 -25.84 16.38
C PRO A 269 -18.51 -25.32 15.24
N GLY A 270 -18.60 -26.12 14.17
CA GLY A 270 -19.43 -25.81 13.00
C GLY A 270 -18.94 -24.64 12.14
N THR A 271 -17.73 -24.12 12.37
CA THR A 271 -17.18 -23.03 11.57
C THR A 271 -16.50 -23.54 10.31
N ALA A 272 -16.56 -22.75 9.24
CA ALA A 272 -15.82 -23.01 8.02
C ALA A 272 -15.34 -21.73 7.36
N LEU A 273 -14.21 -21.86 6.67
CA LEU A 273 -13.64 -20.85 5.81
C LEU A 273 -13.68 -21.37 4.37
N ILE A 274 -14.16 -20.53 3.47
CA ILE A 274 -14.10 -20.74 2.03
C ILE A 274 -13.30 -19.61 1.42
N LEU A 275 -12.33 -19.96 0.58
CA LEU A 275 -11.44 -19.02 -0.12
C LEU A 275 -11.68 -19.12 -1.61
N ALA A 276 -11.59 -17.98 -2.29
CA ALA A 276 -11.51 -17.90 -3.73
C ALA A 276 -10.08 -17.53 -4.12
N GLU A 277 -9.44 -18.36 -4.94
CA GLU A 277 -8.06 -18.16 -5.41
C GLU A 277 -8.03 -18.02 -6.92
N ASN A 278 -7.14 -17.17 -7.42
CA ASN A 278 -6.89 -17.07 -8.86
C ASN A 278 -5.96 -18.18 -9.36
N GLY A 279 -5.75 -18.24 -10.68
CA GLY A 279 -4.86 -19.23 -11.30
C GLY A 279 -3.38 -19.16 -10.86
N MET A 280 -2.99 -18.17 -10.07
CA MET A 280 -1.65 -18.02 -9.49
C MET A 280 -1.61 -18.37 -7.99
N GLY A 281 -2.73 -18.81 -7.40
CA GLY A 281 -2.85 -19.12 -5.97
C GLY A 281 -3.03 -17.89 -5.07
N GLU A 282 -3.27 -16.70 -5.63
CA GLU A 282 -3.55 -15.51 -4.82
C GLU A 282 -5.02 -15.50 -4.40
N CYS A 283 -5.28 -15.27 -3.11
CA CYS A 283 -6.65 -15.21 -2.59
C CYS A 283 -7.34 -13.89 -2.97
N GLU A 284 -8.45 -14.01 -3.70
CA GLU A 284 -9.27 -12.92 -4.21
C GLU A 284 -10.48 -12.63 -3.32
N GLY A 285 -10.79 -13.50 -2.36
CA GLY A 285 -11.86 -13.27 -1.38
C GLY A 285 -12.09 -14.47 -0.46
N TYR A 286 -12.88 -14.26 0.57
CA TYR A 286 -13.24 -15.30 1.54
C TYR A 286 -14.70 -15.21 1.97
N ALA A 287 -15.20 -16.30 2.53
CA ALA A 287 -16.42 -16.38 3.31
C ALA A 287 -16.15 -17.17 4.59
N LEU A 288 -16.44 -16.55 5.74
CA LEU A 288 -16.50 -17.16 7.04
C LEU A 288 -17.96 -17.48 7.35
N LEU A 289 -18.22 -18.73 7.70
CA LEU A 289 -19.55 -19.20 8.07
C LEU A 289 -19.52 -20.02 9.34
N ARG A 290 -20.67 -20.11 9.99
CA ARG A 290 -20.91 -20.97 11.14
C ARG A 290 -22.22 -21.71 10.92
N GLN A 291 -22.18 -23.03 11.06
CA GLN A 291 -23.35 -23.91 11.02
C GLN A 291 -23.69 -24.38 12.43
N THR A 292 -24.96 -24.25 12.78
CA THR A 292 -25.56 -24.72 14.02
C THR A 292 -26.73 -25.63 13.67
N GLY A 293 -26.52 -26.95 13.76
CA GLY A 293 -27.52 -27.93 13.31
C GLY A 293 -27.79 -27.81 11.81
N ALA A 294 -29.06 -27.62 11.44
CA ALA A 294 -29.49 -27.51 10.05
C ALA A 294 -29.46 -26.07 9.50
N GLU A 295 -29.05 -25.08 10.30
CA GLU A 295 -28.99 -23.69 9.86
C GLU A 295 -27.54 -23.20 9.84
N ALA A 296 -27.22 -22.36 8.87
CA ALA A 296 -25.92 -21.73 8.76
C ALA A 296 -26.03 -20.21 8.62
N GLU A 297 -25.01 -19.51 9.08
CA GLU A 297 -24.91 -18.05 9.05
C GLU A 297 -23.58 -17.64 8.41
N ILE A 298 -23.62 -16.67 7.49
CA ILE A 298 -22.42 -15.97 7.04
C ILE A 298 -22.04 -14.94 8.09
N ILE A 299 -20.87 -15.13 8.68
CA ILE A 299 -20.30 -14.22 9.68
C ILE A 299 -19.57 -13.07 9.00
N SER A 300 -18.82 -13.38 7.94
CA SER A 300 -18.10 -12.36 7.19
C SER A 300 -17.84 -12.84 5.77
N LEU A 301 -18.06 -11.97 4.79
CA LEU A 301 -17.75 -12.23 3.39
C LEU A 301 -17.12 -10.99 2.80
N ALA A 302 -15.91 -11.15 2.27
CA ALA A 302 -15.24 -10.09 1.56
C ALA A 302 -14.55 -10.60 0.31
N VAL A 303 -14.72 -9.83 -0.75
CA VAL A 303 -13.87 -9.91 -1.94
C VAL A 303 -12.84 -8.81 -1.79
N ALA A 304 -11.57 -9.15 -2.04
CA ALA A 304 -10.46 -8.19 -2.08
C ALA A 304 -10.94 -6.95 -2.83
N PRO A 305 -10.76 -5.71 -2.32
CA PRO A 305 -11.28 -4.47 -2.94
C PRO A 305 -11.07 -4.41 -4.44
N ASP A 306 -9.91 -4.93 -4.74
CA ASP A 306 -9.23 -5.07 -5.97
C ASP A 306 -9.92 -6.10 -6.91
N SER A 307 -10.37 -7.25 -6.41
CA SER A 307 -11.03 -8.32 -7.18
C SER A 307 -12.56 -8.17 -7.29
N ARG A 308 -13.11 -7.04 -6.83
CA ARG A 308 -14.56 -6.77 -6.86
C ARG A 308 -15.07 -6.62 -8.29
N ARG A 309 -16.39 -6.81 -8.45
CA ARG A 309 -17.11 -6.73 -9.74
C ARG A 309 -16.64 -7.73 -10.82
N ARG A 310 -15.83 -8.73 -10.46
CA ARG A 310 -15.39 -9.84 -11.32
C ARG A 310 -16.18 -11.15 -11.11
N GLY A 311 -17.32 -11.08 -10.42
CA GLY A 311 -18.14 -12.26 -10.10
C GLY A 311 -17.63 -13.11 -8.92
N ILE A 312 -16.47 -12.79 -8.32
CA ILE A 312 -15.89 -13.56 -7.21
C ILE A 312 -16.85 -13.73 -6.03
N GLY A 313 -17.62 -12.69 -5.67
CA GLY A 313 -18.63 -12.79 -4.62
C GLY A 313 -19.71 -13.83 -4.92
N ARG A 314 -20.11 -13.96 -6.19
CA ARG A 314 -21.04 -14.99 -6.65
C ARG A 314 -20.41 -16.38 -6.56
N ILE A 315 -19.17 -16.53 -7.03
CA ILE A 315 -18.43 -17.81 -6.98
C ILE A 315 -18.23 -18.27 -5.52
N LEU A 316 -17.85 -17.35 -4.62
CA LEU A 316 -17.74 -17.64 -3.18
C LEU A 316 -19.07 -18.11 -2.61
N MET A 317 -20.16 -17.39 -2.88
CA MET A 317 -21.48 -17.77 -2.41
C MET A 317 -21.94 -19.12 -2.98
N GLU A 318 -21.72 -19.39 -4.25
CA GLU A 318 -22.02 -20.69 -4.86
C GLU A 318 -21.21 -21.81 -4.20
N GLY A 319 -19.94 -21.57 -3.88
CA GLY A 319 -19.10 -22.47 -3.09
C GLY A 319 -19.62 -22.69 -1.66
N VAL A 320 -20.06 -21.64 -0.97
CA VAL A 320 -20.71 -21.72 0.35
C VAL A 320 -21.97 -22.58 0.29
N LEU A 321 -22.83 -22.34 -0.69
CA LEU A 321 -24.10 -23.06 -0.83
C LEU A 321 -23.87 -24.54 -1.16
N ALA A 322 -22.87 -24.85 -1.99
CA ALA A 322 -22.48 -26.23 -2.28
C ALA A 322 -21.97 -26.93 -1.01
N ALA A 323 -21.03 -26.30 -0.31
CA ALA A 323 -20.46 -26.85 0.93
C ALA A 323 -21.53 -27.07 2.03
N LEU A 324 -22.49 -26.15 2.14
CA LEU A 324 -23.58 -26.27 3.11
C LEU A 324 -24.59 -27.36 2.74
N ARG A 325 -24.89 -27.56 1.45
CA ARG A 325 -25.72 -28.70 1.02
C ARG A 325 -25.04 -30.03 1.31
N GLU A 326 -23.74 -30.14 1.06
CA GLU A 326 -22.94 -31.32 1.41
C GLU A 326 -22.92 -31.55 2.93
N ALA A 327 -22.89 -30.47 3.72
CA ALA A 327 -22.95 -30.51 5.18
C ALA A 327 -24.38 -30.68 5.75
N GLY A 328 -25.39 -30.88 4.91
CA GLY A 328 -26.77 -31.13 5.33
C GLY A 328 -27.50 -29.93 5.94
N ALA A 329 -27.09 -28.70 5.62
CA ALA A 329 -27.80 -27.50 6.05
C ALA A 329 -29.06 -27.27 5.19
N ASN A 330 -30.14 -26.84 5.84
CA ASN A 330 -31.43 -26.54 5.25
C ASN A 330 -31.59 -25.08 4.87
N ALA A 331 -30.92 -24.16 5.57
CA ALA A 331 -31.02 -22.73 5.33
C ALA A 331 -29.71 -21.99 5.61
N LEU A 332 -29.49 -20.90 4.87
CA LEU A 332 -28.39 -19.97 5.05
C LEU A 332 -28.94 -18.56 5.34
N PHE A 333 -28.45 -17.97 6.43
CA PHE A 333 -28.77 -16.61 6.86
C PHE A 333 -27.56 -15.69 6.67
N LEU A 334 -27.84 -14.42 6.42
CA LEU A 334 -26.84 -13.36 6.43
C LEU A 334 -27.48 -12.02 6.78
N GLU A 335 -26.63 -11.09 7.18
CA GLU A 335 -27.00 -9.71 7.45
C GLU A 335 -26.29 -8.78 6.47
N VAL A 336 -27.00 -7.77 6.00
CA VAL A 336 -26.44 -6.81 5.04
C VAL A 336 -27.01 -5.42 5.27
N SER A 337 -26.15 -4.41 5.23
CA SER A 337 -26.55 -3.02 5.36
C SER A 337 -27.50 -2.61 4.23
N VAL A 338 -28.57 -1.88 4.56
CA VAL A 338 -29.55 -1.38 3.57
C VAL A 338 -28.93 -0.46 2.51
N VAL A 339 -27.77 0.15 2.81
CA VAL A 339 -27.05 1.03 1.86
C VAL A 339 -26.03 0.27 0.99
N ASN A 340 -25.88 -1.05 1.17
CA ASN A 340 -24.96 -1.86 0.38
C ASN A 340 -25.64 -2.47 -0.86
N GLU A 341 -25.99 -1.62 -1.83
CA GLU A 341 -26.73 -2.00 -3.05
C GLU A 341 -26.07 -3.13 -3.85
N ALA A 342 -24.74 -3.16 -3.90
CA ALA A 342 -24.00 -4.20 -4.61
C ALA A 342 -24.18 -5.59 -3.96
N ALA A 343 -24.14 -5.67 -2.62
CA ALA A 343 -24.36 -6.92 -1.90
C ALA A 343 -25.82 -7.35 -1.97
N LEU A 344 -26.76 -6.41 -1.82
CA LEU A 344 -28.19 -6.68 -1.97
C LEU A 344 -28.51 -7.28 -3.34
N THR A 345 -27.97 -6.69 -4.41
CA THR A 345 -28.14 -7.20 -5.79
C THR A 345 -27.57 -8.61 -5.95
N LEU A 346 -26.39 -8.88 -5.37
CA LEU A 346 -25.76 -10.20 -5.38
C LEU A 346 -26.64 -11.25 -4.68
N TYR A 347 -27.08 -10.96 -3.45
CA TYR A 347 -27.85 -11.91 -2.66
C TYR A 347 -29.24 -12.17 -3.25
N GLN A 348 -29.93 -11.14 -3.74
CA GLN A 348 -31.20 -11.30 -4.46
C GLN A 348 -31.03 -12.14 -5.73
N GLY A 349 -29.98 -11.90 -6.51
CA GLY A 349 -29.63 -12.71 -7.69
C GLY A 349 -29.22 -14.14 -7.39
N LEU A 350 -29.04 -14.47 -6.10
CA LEU A 350 -28.81 -15.80 -5.56
C LEU A 350 -30.05 -16.32 -4.81
N GLY A 351 -31.23 -15.72 -4.95
CA GLY A 351 -32.47 -16.24 -4.34
C GLY A 351 -32.54 -16.09 -2.82
N PHE A 352 -31.77 -15.18 -2.22
CA PHE A 352 -32.01 -14.77 -0.85
C PHE A 352 -33.23 -13.86 -0.77
N VAL A 353 -34.05 -14.07 0.25
CA VAL A 353 -35.24 -13.27 0.54
C VAL A 353 -35.11 -12.57 1.90
N PRO A 354 -35.60 -11.33 2.06
CA PRO A 354 -35.60 -10.66 3.33
C PRO A 354 -36.60 -11.32 4.30
N VAL A 355 -36.14 -11.65 5.50
CA VAL A 355 -36.96 -12.26 6.57
C VAL A 355 -37.00 -11.41 7.84
N GLY A 356 -36.21 -10.34 7.91
CA GLY A 356 -36.19 -9.43 9.04
C GLY A 356 -35.37 -8.17 8.79
N ARG A 357 -35.44 -7.24 9.74
CA ARG A 357 -34.67 -6.00 9.73
C ARG A 357 -34.19 -5.69 11.16
N ARG A 358 -32.93 -5.31 11.30
CA ARG A 358 -32.34 -4.83 12.55
C ARG A 358 -32.09 -3.33 12.44
N ALA A 359 -32.75 -2.57 13.29
CA ALA A 359 -32.62 -1.12 13.33
C ALA A 359 -31.23 -0.71 13.88
N ALA A 360 -30.59 0.27 13.23
CA ALA A 360 -29.31 0.86 13.66
C ALA A 360 -28.20 -0.16 13.96
N TYR A 361 -28.16 -1.26 13.21
CA TYR A 361 -27.27 -2.39 13.45
C TYR A 361 -25.82 -2.14 13.02
N TYR A 362 -25.62 -1.56 11.83
CA TYR A 362 -24.30 -1.16 11.38
C TYR A 362 -24.02 0.28 11.82
N ARG A 363 -22.76 0.57 12.13
CA ARG A 363 -22.31 1.93 12.43
C ARG A 363 -21.02 2.19 11.69
N ASP A 364 -21.00 3.28 10.94
CA ASP A 364 -19.80 3.77 10.26
C ASP A 364 -19.63 5.27 10.51
N ARG A 365 -18.63 5.87 9.87
CA ARG A 365 -18.35 7.31 9.96
C ARG A 365 -19.49 8.23 9.48
N PHE A 366 -20.49 7.69 8.78
CA PHE A 366 -21.64 8.43 8.25
C PHE A 366 -22.91 8.24 9.08
N GLY A 367 -22.89 7.38 10.10
CA GLY A 367 -23.99 7.19 11.04
C GLY A 367 -24.33 5.73 11.27
N ALA A 368 -25.50 5.51 11.87
CA ALA A 368 -26.05 4.17 12.05
C ALA A 368 -26.95 3.81 10.86
N HIS A 369 -26.79 2.59 10.35
CA HIS A 369 -27.55 2.05 9.23
C HIS A 369 -28.25 0.77 9.65
N ASP A 370 -29.45 0.55 9.12
CA ASP A 370 -30.20 -0.67 9.35
C ASP A 370 -29.57 -1.86 8.59
N ALA A 371 -29.75 -3.06 9.12
CA ALA A 371 -29.41 -4.29 8.44
C ALA A 371 -30.68 -5.03 8.02
N LEU A 372 -30.69 -5.59 6.82
CA LEU A 372 -31.65 -6.63 6.43
C LEU A 372 -31.08 -7.99 6.81
N VAL A 373 -31.93 -8.80 7.44
CA VAL A 373 -31.66 -10.23 7.64
C VAL A 373 -32.23 -10.95 6.43
N LEU A 374 -31.35 -11.58 5.65
CA LEU A 374 -31.72 -12.34 4.47
C LEU A 374 -31.58 -13.84 4.73
N LYS A 375 -32.48 -14.63 4.15
CA LYS A 375 -32.50 -16.09 4.23
C LYS A 375 -32.53 -16.70 2.84
N ARG A 376 -31.83 -17.82 2.65
CA ARG A 376 -31.99 -18.71 1.49
C ARG A 376 -32.19 -20.14 1.97
N ASP A 377 -33.26 -20.77 1.52
CA ASP A 377 -33.47 -22.21 1.70
C ASP A 377 -32.57 -23.00 0.74
N LEU A 378 -31.97 -24.08 1.25
CA LEU A 378 -30.98 -24.90 0.55
C LEU A 378 -31.54 -26.22 0.04
N VAL A 379 -32.64 -26.68 0.65
CA VAL A 379 -33.44 -27.82 0.22
C VAL A 379 -34.50 -27.32 -0.76
N GLN A 380 -34.64 -27.94 -1.93
CA GLN A 380 -35.81 -27.70 -2.76
C GLN A 380 -37.02 -28.29 -2.04
N ASN A 381 -38.03 -27.47 -1.75
CA ASN A 381 -39.36 -28.01 -1.53
C ASN A 381 -39.77 -28.62 -2.88
N GLU A 382 -39.76 -29.96 -2.99
CA GLU A 382 -40.52 -30.64 -4.02
C GLU A 382 -41.97 -30.18 -3.86
N THR A 383 -42.45 -29.37 -4.82
CA THR A 383 -43.86 -29.06 -5.00
C THR A 383 -44.23 -29.40 -6.42
#